data_AF-A0A1V5INX8-F1
#
_entry.id   AF-A0A1V5INX8-F1
#
_cell.length_a   1.000
_cell.length_b   1.000
_cell.length_c   1.000
_cell.angle_alpha   90.00
_cell.angle_beta   90.00
_cell.angle_gamma   90.00
#
_symmetry.space_group_name_H-M   'P 1'
#
loop_
_entity.id
_entity.type
_entity.pdbx_description
1 polymer ?
#
loop_
_entity_poly.entity_id
_entity_poly.type
_entity_poly.pdbx_seq_one_letter_code
_entity_poly.pdbx_strand_id
1 'polypeptide(L)'
;MTKILTRMGDSSNVELTMDELRAEFITGSEEAAQKAKIPALTENEIDYLVDMFAAPTRIWGVQRGNEVVMTKDGCVNALNSSRVSSGVTAPVNREVGVRLFESMLGFDSMEVSHNDYSVKPQRFLKALEQLHVEILMETTIFPLLYGFMPNLGLYFRPDGSFENPSDLLPLGKIKEAREAQEAAGQACLDDCIEMSDCMVEMGADGIDFDTVASTGDGEFHAVLKACEHVAKDTGLPVEIGMSAEMVLGFHGQLEYNGKRLAGMWPHEQLQVCEEAGCAIFGPVSNTNTRKTTPWNLGKALTFVKACTEIAKIPIHPNVGMGVGGVPMFETPAVDVVTRCSAAMIEIGKADGL
;
A
#
# COMPACT_ATOMS: atom_id res chain seq x y z
N MET A 1 -2.50 -37.80 -11.36
CA MET A 1 -1.95 -36.44 -11.57
C MET A 1 -1.47 -35.94 -10.22
N THR A 2 -0.25 -35.42 -10.14
CA THR A 2 0.24 -34.75 -8.94
C THR A 2 -0.61 -33.51 -8.73
N LYS A 3 -1.16 -33.34 -7.52
CA LYS A 3 -1.92 -32.16 -7.13
C LYS A 3 -1.02 -31.25 -6.29
N ILE A 4 -1.12 -29.95 -6.54
CA ILE A 4 -0.38 -28.90 -5.84
C ILE A 4 -1.33 -28.25 -4.85
N LEU A 5 -0.98 -28.34 -3.57
CA LEU A 5 -1.73 -27.67 -2.50
C LEU A 5 -1.31 -26.20 -2.45
N THR A 6 -2.28 -25.31 -2.58
CA THR A 6 -2.10 -23.86 -2.44
C THR A 6 -3.31 -23.26 -1.72
N ARG A 7 -3.48 -21.93 -1.80
CA ARG A 7 -4.53 -21.19 -1.10
C ARG A 7 -5.48 -20.49 -2.06
N MET A 8 -6.70 -20.29 -1.58
CA MET A 8 -7.63 -19.28 -2.09
C MET A 8 -7.27 -17.90 -1.51
N GLY A 9 -7.85 -16.85 -2.07
CA GLY A 9 -7.66 -15.47 -1.61
C GLY A 9 -8.23 -15.22 -0.21
N ASP A 10 -9.08 -16.10 0.31
CA ASP A 10 -9.53 -16.12 1.72
C ASP A 10 -8.69 -17.02 2.63
N SER A 11 -7.56 -17.53 2.11
CA SER A 11 -6.62 -18.45 2.77
C SER A 11 -7.09 -19.89 2.97
N SER A 12 -8.28 -20.27 2.48
CA SER A 12 -8.69 -21.68 2.45
C SER A 12 -7.80 -22.51 1.52
N ASN A 13 -7.67 -23.81 1.79
CA ASN A 13 -6.86 -24.73 0.96
C ASN A 13 -7.55 -25.00 -0.38
N VAL A 14 -6.76 -25.07 -1.44
CA VAL A 14 -7.19 -25.58 -2.74
C VAL A 14 -6.11 -26.48 -3.33
N GLU A 15 -6.51 -27.53 -4.03
CA GLU A 15 -5.59 -28.39 -4.78
C GLU A 15 -5.78 -28.14 -6.27
N LEU A 16 -4.70 -27.86 -6.98
CA LEU A 16 -4.71 -27.62 -8.42
C LEU A 16 -3.82 -28.64 -9.13
N THR A 17 -4.19 -29.02 -10.35
CA THR A 17 -3.26 -29.65 -11.30
C THR A 17 -2.27 -28.62 -11.84
N MET A 18 -1.19 -29.07 -12.50
CA MET A 18 -0.23 -28.17 -13.16
C MET A 18 -0.91 -27.25 -14.19
N ASP A 19 -1.82 -27.80 -14.99
CA ASP A 19 -2.53 -27.03 -16.04
C ASP A 19 -3.48 -26.00 -15.43
N GLU A 20 -4.19 -26.35 -14.36
CA GLU A 20 -5.06 -25.42 -13.62
C GLU A 20 -4.23 -24.31 -12.95
N LEU A 21 -3.12 -24.65 -12.31
CA LEU A 21 -2.20 -23.68 -11.71
C LEU A 21 -1.70 -22.67 -12.74
N ARG A 22 -1.27 -23.15 -13.91
CA ARG A 22 -0.83 -22.29 -15.02
C ARG A 22 -1.97 -21.37 -15.49
N ALA A 23 -3.16 -21.91 -15.68
CA ALA A 23 -4.33 -21.15 -16.13
C ALA A 23 -4.71 -20.04 -15.13
N GLU A 24 -4.58 -20.28 -13.82
CA GLU A 24 -4.84 -19.24 -12.80
C GLU A 24 -3.88 -18.05 -12.97
N PHE A 25 -2.58 -18.27 -13.16
CA PHE A 25 -1.62 -17.17 -13.39
C PHE A 25 -1.90 -16.41 -14.68
N ILE A 26 -2.14 -17.13 -15.79
CA ILE A 26 -2.43 -16.53 -17.10
C ILE A 26 -3.67 -15.64 -17.00
N THR A 27 -4.78 -16.19 -16.51
CA THR A 27 -6.04 -15.45 -16.47
C THR A 27 -6.02 -14.29 -15.47
N GLY A 28 -5.27 -14.40 -14.37
CA GLY A 28 -5.04 -13.30 -13.44
C GLY A 28 -4.25 -12.16 -14.09
N SER A 29 -3.20 -12.51 -14.85
CA SER A 29 -2.40 -11.55 -15.58
C SER A 29 -3.17 -10.86 -16.72
N GLU A 30 -3.92 -11.64 -17.51
CA GLU A 30 -4.76 -11.13 -18.59
C GLU A 30 -5.83 -10.16 -18.09
N GLU A 31 -6.42 -10.40 -16.92
CA GLU A 31 -7.39 -9.51 -16.29
C GLU A 31 -6.78 -8.12 -16.00
N ALA A 32 -5.57 -8.09 -15.42
CA ALA A 32 -4.85 -6.84 -15.17
C ALA A 32 -4.46 -6.13 -16.48
N ALA A 33 -3.90 -6.89 -17.42
CA ALA A 33 -3.50 -6.40 -18.73
C ALA A 33 -4.67 -5.76 -19.49
N GLN A 34 -5.84 -6.41 -19.50
CA GLN A 34 -7.04 -5.90 -20.16
C GLN A 34 -7.55 -4.62 -19.50
N LYS A 35 -7.59 -4.57 -18.17
CA LYS A 35 -8.14 -3.44 -17.40
C LYS A 35 -7.30 -2.18 -17.50
N ALA A 36 -5.99 -2.32 -17.27
CA ALA A 36 -5.05 -1.20 -17.27
C ALA A 36 -4.42 -0.95 -18.65
N LYS A 37 -4.71 -1.78 -19.65
CA LYS A 37 -4.13 -1.71 -21.01
C LYS A 37 -2.60 -1.81 -21.01
N ILE A 38 -2.08 -2.71 -20.19
CA ILE A 38 -0.65 -3.00 -20.01
C ILE A 38 -0.33 -4.41 -20.54
N PRO A 39 0.94 -4.74 -20.83
CA PRO A 39 1.33 -6.09 -21.24
C PRO A 39 1.03 -7.13 -20.14
N ALA A 40 0.57 -8.31 -20.55
CA ALA A 40 0.49 -9.46 -19.65
C ALA A 40 1.89 -10.04 -19.36
N LEU A 41 1.97 -10.90 -18.35
CA LEU A 41 3.18 -11.68 -18.03
C LEU A 41 3.57 -12.56 -19.22
N THR A 42 4.87 -12.71 -19.41
CA THR A 42 5.45 -13.53 -20.47
C THR A 42 5.43 -15.01 -20.10
N GLU A 43 5.55 -15.88 -21.10
CA GLU A 43 5.56 -17.34 -20.90
C GLU A 43 6.62 -17.80 -19.90
N ASN A 44 7.82 -17.22 -19.95
CA ASN A 44 8.91 -17.56 -19.03
C ASN A 44 8.59 -17.18 -17.57
N GLU A 45 7.87 -16.07 -17.37
CA GLU A 45 7.47 -15.61 -16.03
C GLU A 45 6.37 -16.53 -15.47
N ILE A 46 5.43 -16.95 -16.33
CA ILE A 46 4.41 -17.94 -15.97
C ILE A 46 5.07 -19.29 -15.64
N ASP A 47 6.05 -19.75 -16.42
CA ASP A 47 6.81 -20.98 -16.14
C ASP A 47 7.50 -20.92 -14.77
N TYR A 48 8.18 -19.81 -14.47
CA TYR A 48 8.82 -19.61 -13.17
C TYR A 48 7.83 -19.68 -12.00
N LEU A 49 6.65 -19.06 -12.14
CA LEU A 49 5.61 -19.08 -11.10
C LEU A 49 5.02 -20.48 -10.91
N VAL A 50 4.80 -21.22 -11.99
CA VAL A 50 4.32 -22.60 -11.94
C VAL A 50 5.35 -23.48 -11.23
N ASP A 51 6.63 -23.37 -11.57
CA ASP A 51 7.71 -24.12 -10.91
C ASP A 51 7.82 -23.76 -9.42
N MET A 52 7.72 -22.48 -9.06
CA MET A 52 7.74 -21.99 -7.68
C MET A 52 6.60 -22.59 -6.83
N PHE A 53 5.38 -22.64 -7.37
CA PHE A 53 4.23 -23.18 -6.65
C PHE A 53 4.19 -24.71 -6.65
N ALA A 54 4.73 -25.36 -7.67
CA ALA A 54 4.88 -26.81 -7.73
C ALA A 54 6.00 -27.35 -6.83
N ALA A 55 6.94 -26.49 -6.41
CA ALA A 55 8.05 -26.88 -5.58
C ALA A 55 7.61 -27.51 -4.25
N PRO A 56 8.26 -28.59 -3.79
CA PRO A 56 7.88 -29.29 -2.57
C PRO A 56 8.25 -28.52 -1.28
N THR A 57 9.00 -27.43 -1.40
CA THR A 57 9.41 -26.61 -0.25
C THR A 57 8.24 -25.77 0.26
N ARG A 58 8.10 -25.67 1.57
CA ARG A 58 7.04 -24.83 2.15
C ARG A 58 7.34 -23.35 1.99
N ILE A 59 8.59 -22.94 2.21
CA ILE A 59 9.06 -21.56 2.16
C ILE A 59 9.81 -21.34 0.85
N TRP A 60 9.64 -20.15 0.27
CA TRP A 60 10.40 -19.70 -0.90
C TRP A 60 11.15 -18.40 -0.58
N GLY A 61 12.28 -18.16 -1.22
CA GLY A 61 13.07 -16.95 -1.04
C GLY A 61 13.67 -16.49 -2.36
N VAL A 62 14.42 -15.40 -2.32
CA VAL A 62 15.17 -14.89 -3.48
C VAL A 62 16.60 -15.42 -3.48
N GLN A 63 17.26 -15.36 -4.64
CA GLN A 63 18.68 -15.68 -4.71
C GLN A 63 19.52 -14.61 -4.00
N ARG A 64 20.68 -15.01 -3.47
CA ARG A 64 21.62 -14.05 -2.90
C ARG A 64 22.08 -13.05 -3.95
N GLY A 65 21.99 -11.77 -3.63
CA GLY A 65 22.19 -10.64 -4.54
C GLY A 65 20.90 -10.04 -5.08
N ASN A 66 19.75 -10.70 -4.89
CA ASN A 66 18.42 -10.20 -5.27
C ASN A 66 17.62 -9.72 -4.04
N GLU A 67 18.22 -9.63 -2.85
CA GLU A 67 17.55 -9.07 -1.68
C GLU A 67 17.18 -7.59 -1.92
N VAL A 68 16.07 -7.16 -1.32
CA VAL A 68 15.48 -5.81 -1.47
C VAL A 68 15.23 -5.21 -0.09
N VAL A 69 14.91 -3.91 -0.05
CA VAL A 69 14.61 -3.20 1.20
C VAL A 69 13.31 -3.73 1.82
N MET A 70 13.36 -4.22 3.05
CA MET A 70 12.16 -4.57 3.80
C MET A 70 11.68 -3.34 4.58
N THR A 71 10.58 -2.74 4.15
CA THR A 71 9.97 -1.56 4.79
C THR A 71 8.71 -2.00 5.55
N LYS A 72 8.39 -1.34 6.67
CA LYS A 72 7.16 -1.66 7.44
C LYS A 72 6.26 -0.44 7.61
N ASP A 73 5.08 -0.51 7.02
CA ASP A 73 3.92 0.38 7.22
C ASP A 73 3.14 0.05 8.51
N GLY A 74 2.10 0.82 8.86
CA GLY A 74 1.21 0.57 10.00
C GLY A 74 1.90 0.43 11.37
N CYS A 75 3.12 0.93 11.53
CA CYS A 75 3.96 0.89 12.72
C CYS A 75 3.94 -0.49 13.42
N VAL A 76 3.83 -0.50 14.75
CA VAL A 76 3.86 -1.72 15.58
C VAL A 76 2.51 -2.44 15.63
N ASN A 77 1.54 -2.08 14.77
CA ASN A 77 0.20 -2.68 14.79
C ASN A 77 0.25 -4.19 14.58
N ALA A 78 1.18 -4.69 13.75
CA ALA A 78 1.40 -6.12 13.56
C ALA A 78 1.77 -6.86 14.87
N LEU A 79 2.30 -6.14 15.87
CA LEU A 79 2.60 -6.70 17.19
C LEU A 79 1.45 -6.47 18.17
N ASN A 80 1.07 -5.22 18.42
CA ASN A 80 0.23 -4.87 19.56
C ASN A 80 -1.26 -4.66 19.24
N SER A 81 -1.64 -4.60 17.96
CA SER A 81 -3.04 -4.43 17.56
C SER A 81 -3.80 -5.75 17.58
N SER A 82 -5.10 -5.66 17.35
CA SER A 82 -5.99 -6.81 17.22
C SER A 82 -5.71 -7.58 15.92
N ARG A 83 -6.13 -8.84 15.88
CA ARG A 83 -5.99 -9.68 14.69
C ARG A 83 -6.75 -9.15 13.46
N VAL A 84 -7.78 -8.34 13.67
CA VAL A 84 -8.52 -7.65 12.61
C VAL A 84 -7.61 -6.69 11.83
N SER A 85 -6.59 -6.14 12.49
CA SER A 85 -5.56 -5.27 11.90
C SER A 85 -4.24 -6.03 11.69
N SER A 86 -4.30 -7.35 11.48
CA SER A 86 -3.12 -8.23 11.33
C SER A 86 -2.18 -8.26 12.54
N GLY A 87 -2.64 -7.82 13.71
CA GLY A 87 -1.86 -7.81 14.94
C GLY A 87 -1.93 -9.12 15.72
N VAL A 88 -0.99 -9.32 16.65
CA VAL A 88 -0.97 -10.50 17.54
C VAL A 88 -1.30 -10.17 18.99
N THR A 89 -1.77 -8.94 19.29
CA THR A 89 -2.10 -8.46 20.63
C THR A 89 -0.96 -8.64 21.65
N ALA A 90 0.29 -8.55 21.19
CA ALA A 90 1.45 -8.60 22.06
C ALA A 90 1.44 -7.38 22.99
N PRO A 91 1.76 -7.55 24.29
CA PRO A 91 1.79 -6.45 25.26
C PRO A 91 3.08 -5.61 25.12
N VAL A 92 3.29 -5.03 23.94
CA VAL A 92 4.45 -4.20 23.61
C VAL A 92 3.99 -2.78 23.27
N ASN A 93 4.69 -1.77 23.81
CA ASN A 93 4.51 -0.39 23.39
C ASN A 93 5.28 -0.10 22.09
N ARG A 94 5.09 1.10 21.54
CA ARG A 94 5.67 1.51 20.25
C ARG A 94 7.20 1.44 20.26
N GLU A 95 7.85 1.97 21.28
CA GLU A 95 9.32 2.06 21.35
C GLU A 95 9.99 0.69 21.46
N VAL A 96 9.36 -0.24 22.17
CA VAL A 96 9.86 -1.61 22.21
C VAL A 96 9.59 -2.30 20.88
N GLY A 97 8.39 -2.12 20.30
CA GLY A 97 8.04 -2.74 19.03
C GLY A 97 8.94 -2.32 17.88
N VAL A 98 9.19 -1.02 17.70
CA VAL A 98 10.09 -0.50 16.64
C VAL A 98 11.50 -1.07 16.79
N ARG A 99 12.05 -1.12 18.01
CA ARG A 99 13.36 -1.75 18.26
C ARG A 99 13.38 -3.26 18.01
N LEU A 100 12.25 -3.95 18.17
CA LEU A 100 12.14 -5.37 17.79
C LEU A 100 12.18 -5.54 16.27
N PHE A 101 11.53 -4.64 15.51
CA PHE A 101 11.60 -4.65 14.05
C PHE A 101 13.04 -4.46 13.54
N GLU A 102 13.76 -3.49 14.11
CA GLU A 102 15.17 -3.27 13.79
C GLU A 102 16.06 -4.46 14.21
N SER A 103 16.07 -4.80 15.50
CA SER A 103 17.12 -5.66 16.07
C SER A 103 16.84 -7.16 16.01
N MET A 104 15.57 -7.57 15.93
CA MET A 104 15.17 -8.98 15.96
C MET A 104 14.56 -9.46 14.65
N LEU A 105 13.73 -8.63 14.01
CA LEU A 105 13.05 -9.00 12.77
C LEU A 105 13.85 -8.62 11.51
N GLY A 106 14.80 -7.68 11.64
CA GLY A 106 15.74 -7.32 10.58
C GLY A 106 15.10 -6.56 9.44
N PHE A 107 14.17 -5.65 9.73
CA PHE A 107 13.68 -4.70 8.74
C PHE A 107 14.71 -3.62 8.46
N ASP A 108 14.72 -3.11 7.23
CA ASP A 108 15.68 -2.12 6.76
C ASP A 108 15.20 -0.68 7.00
N SER A 109 13.89 -0.48 7.09
CA SER A 109 13.23 0.78 7.46
C SER A 109 11.85 0.50 8.04
N MET A 110 11.25 1.50 8.69
CA MET A 110 9.93 1.36 9.29
C MET A 110 9.24 2.72 9.43
N GLU A 111 7.92 2.71 9.38
CA GLU A 111 7.15 3.87 9.80
C GLU A 111 6.92 3.93 11.32
N VAL A 112 6.82 5.15 11.82
CA VAL A 112 6.33 5.49 13.14
C VAL A 112 4.97 6.15 12.95
N SER A 113 3.95 5.62 13.61
CA SER A 113 2.59 6.17 13.53
C SER A 113 1.80 5.90 14.80
N HIS A 114 0.71 6.65 14.97
CA HIS A 114 -0.30 6.35 15.96
C HIS A 114 -1.16 5.17 15.52
N ASN A 115 -1.62 4.32 16.46
CA ASN A 115 -2.37 3.11 16.15
C ASN A 115 -3.69 3.31 15.37
N ASP A 116 -4.35 4.46 15.54
CA ASP A 116 -5.54 4.82 14.73
C ASP A 116 -5.19 5.02 13.25
N TYR A 117 -3.93 5.40 13.02
CA TYR A 117 -3.28 5.54 11.73
C TYR A 117 -3.86 6.62 10.80
N SER A 118 -4.98 7.27 11.15
CA SER A 118 -5.57 8.33 10.33
C SER A 118 -5.12 9.73 10.76
N VAL A 119 -4.82 10.62 9.80
CA VAL A 119 -4.29 11.98 10.08
C VAL A 119 -5.25 12.84 10.92
N LYS A 120 -6.56 12.77 10.63
CA LYS A 120 -7.60 13.60 11.27
C LYS A 120 -7.63 13.45 12.81
N PRO A 121 -7.65 12.25 13.39
CA PRO A 121 -7.54 12.09 14.84
C PRO A 121 -6.10 12.30 15.35
N GLN A 122 -5.08 11.90 14.59
CA GLN A 122 -3.69 12.05 15.00
C GLN A 122 -3.25 13.50 15.24
N ARG A 123 -3.76 14.46 14.46
CA ARG A 123 -3.38 15.88 14.59
C ARG A 123 -3.61 16.46 15.97
N PHE A 124 -4.61 15.97 16.71
CA PHE A 124 -4.88 16.41 18.08
C PHE A 124 -3.86 15.88 19.10
N LEU A 125 -3.08 14.87 18.71
CA LEU A 125 -2.04 14.23 19.49
C LEU A 125 -0.63 14.58 19.00
N LYS A 126 -0.48 15.56 18.08
CA LYS A 126 0.79 15.88 17.43
C LYS A 126 1.99 16.05 18.37
N ALA A 127 1.81 16.72 19.52
CA ALA A 127 2.90 16.91 20.49
C ALA A 127 3.35 15.60 21.15
N LEU A 128 2.43 14.65 21.32
CA LEU A 128 2.76 13.30 21.81
C LEU A 128 3.48 12.51 20.72
N GLU A 129 3.01 12.60 19.47
CA GLU A 129 3.65 11.92 18.33
C GLU A 129 5.06 12.45 18.06
N GLN A 130 5.27 13.77 18.17
CA GLN A 130 6.60 14.39 18.09
C GLN A 130 7.58 13.80 19.10
N LEU A 131 7.14 13.64 20.36
CA LEU A 131 7.95 13.02 21.41
C LEU A 131 8.30 11.56 21.08
N HIS A 132 7.36 10.80 20.52
CA HIS A 132 7.61 9.41 20.13
C HIS A 132 8.63 9.32 18.99
N VAL A 133 8.54 10.19 17.99
CA VAL A 133 9.52 10.28 16.90
C VAL A 133 10.91 10.63 17.46
N GLU A 134 11.02 11.71 18.25
CA GLU A 134 12.31 12.14 18.84
C GLU A 134 12.98 11.01 19.64
N ILE A 135 12.23 10.31 20.50
CA ILE A 135 12.75 9.18 21.29
C ILE A 135 13.25 8.04 20.39
N LEU A 136 12.51 7.73 19.32
CA LEU A 136 12.86 6.64 18.41
C LEU A 136 14.09 6.98 17.58
N MET A 137 14.18 8.21 17.07
CA MET A 137 15.36 8.72 16.36
C MET A 137 16.63 8.65 17.23
N GLU A 138 16.52 8.87 18.54
CA GLU A 138 17.65 8.77 19.49
C GLU A 138 18.00 7.33 19.89
N THR A 139 17.11 6.35 19.64
CA THR A 139 17.25 4.98 20.18
C THR A 139 17.29 3.88 19.13
N THR A 140 17.25 4.25 17.84
CA THR A 140 17.35 3.35 16.69
C THR A 140 18.35 3.89 15.68
N ILE A 141 18.69 3.08 14.67
CA ILE A 141 19.70 3.34 13.65
C ILE A 141 19.10 3.29 12.24
N PHE A 142 18.15 2.37 12.00
CA PHE A 142 17.49 2.26 10.70
C PHE A 142 16.58 3.48 10.40
N PRO A 143 16.34 3.82 9.12
CA PRO A 143 15.52 4.97 8.76
C PRO A 143 14.08 4.85 9.27
N LEU A 144 13.58 5.94 9.85
CA LEU A 144 12.23 6.06 10.38
C LEU A 144 11.42 7.10 9.63
N LEU A 145 10.41 6.64 8.88
CA LEU A 145 9.40 7.51 8.30
C LEU A 145 8.31 7.80 9.34
N TYR A 146 7.66 8.96 9.30
CA TYR A 146 6.41 9.14 10.04
C TYR A 146 5.22 8.92 9.11
N GLY A 147 4.37 7.97 9.47
CA GLY A 147 3.32 7.45 8.59
C GLY A 147 1.90 7.79 9.05
N PHE A 148 1.02 8.07 8.10
CA PHE A 148 -0.42 8.14 8.34
C PHE A 148 -1.26 8.01 7.08
N MET A 149 -2.47 7.46 7.27
CA MET A 149 -3.55 7.46 6.31
C MET A 149 -4.21 8.84 6.24
N PRO A 150 -4.38 9.42 5.04
CA PRO A 150 -5.17 10.65 4.87
C PRO A 150 -6.64 10.44 5.27
N ASN A 151 -7.20 9.27 4.92
CA ASN A 151 -8.54 8.80 5.29
C ASN A 151 -9.62 9.89 5.26
N LEU A 152 -9.84 10.46 4.08
CA LEU A 152 -10.78 11.55 3.82
C LEU A 152 -12.22 11.16 4.21
N GLY A 153 -12.52 9.86 4.29
CA GLY A 153 -13.79 9.33 4.79
C GLY A 153 -14.20 9.89 6.16
N LEU A 154 -13.22 10.08 7.05
CA LEU A 154 -13.47 10.62 8.39
C LEU A 154 -13.90 12.09 8.38
N TYR A 155 -13.69 12.83 7.29
CA TYR A 155 -14.12 14.23 7.17
C TYR A 155 -15.60 14.36 6.83
N PHE A 156 -16.23 13.29 6.34
CA PHE A 156 -17.65 13.27 6.04
C PHE A 156 -18.50 12.89 7.25
N ARG A 157 -19.77 13.32 7.26
CA ARG A 157 -20.75 12.91 8.27
C ARG A 157 -20.96 11.39 8.25
N PRO A 158 -21.20 10.78 9.43
CA PRO A 158 -21.50 11.42 10.72
C PRO A 158 -20.28 11.88 11.55
N ASP A 159 -19.08 11.39 11.24
CA ASP A 159 -17.89 11.62 12.08
C ASP A 159 -17.20 12.96 11.79
N GLY A 160 -17.41 13.51 10.61
CA GLY A 160 -16.87 14.79 10.19
C GLY A 160 -17.93 15.84 9.88
N SER A 161 -17.45 17.02 9.48
CA SER A 161 -18.27 18.21 9.34
C SER A 161 -18.88 18.36 7.94
N PHE A 162 -18.36 17.65 6.94
CA PHE A 162 -18.76 17.77 5.54
C PHE A 162 -19.86 16.77 5.19
N GLU A 163 -20.73 17.11 4.23
CA GLU A 163 -21.76 16.19 3.74
C GLU A 163 -21.11 14.96 3.10
N ASN A 164 -21.73 13.78 3.23
CA ASN A 164 -21.15 12.53 2.74
C ASN A 164 -21.47 12.32 1.25
N PRO A 165 -20.47 12.24 0.35
CA PRO A 165 -20.69 12.00 -1.07
C PRO A 165 -21.44 10.68 -1.34
N SER A 166 -21.22 9.65 -0.52
CA SER A 166 -21.90 8.36 -0.65
C SER A 166 -23.40 8.44 -0.39
N ASP A 167 -23.86 9.45 0.37
CA ASP A 167 -25.29 9.71 0.57
C ASP A 167 -25.87 10.63 -0.51
N LEU A 168 -25.06 11.58 -1.01
CA LEU A 168 -25.49 12.57 -2.00
C LEU A 168 -25.59 12.00 -3.42
N LEU A 169 -24.62 11.16 -3.82
CA LEU A 169 -24.56 10.60 -5.18
C LEU A 169 -25.80 9.75 -5.54
N PRO A 170 -26.30 8.84 -4.69
CA PRO A 170 -27.53 8.08 -4.97
C PRO A 170 -28.77 8.95 -5.14
N LEU A 171 -28.78 10.17 -4.57
CA LEU A 171 -29.87 11.14 -4.70
C LEU A 171 -29.76 12.00 -5.97
N GLY A 172 -28.74 11.79 -6.80
CA GLY A 172 -28.47 12.61 -7.99
C GLY A 172 -27.91 14.00 -7.68
N LYS A 173 -27.49 14.25 -6.44
CA LYS A 173 -26.89 15.53 -5.99
C LYS A 173 -25.39 15.59 -6.31
N ILE A 174 -25.07 15.51 -7.60
CA ILE A 174 -23.69 15.36 -8.08
C ILE A 174 -22.85 16.60 -7.78
N LYS A 175 -23.43 17.79 -7.94
CA LYS A 175 -22.72 19.05 -7.69
C LYS A 175 -22.35 19.17 -6.21
N GLU A 176 -23.30 18.91 -5.33
CA GLU A 176 -23.11 18.98 -3.89
C GLU A 176 -22.11 17.92 -3.41
N ALA A 177 -22.13 16.71 -3.99
CA ALA A 177 -21.16 15.67 -3.68
C ALA A 177 -19.73 16.06 -4.06
N ARG A 178 -19.56 16.80 -5.16
CA ARG A 178 -18.27 17.33 -5.61
C ARG A 178 -17.77 18.45 -4.71
N GLU A 179 -18.63 19.43 -4.44
CA GLU A 179 -18.33 20.54 -3.53
C GLU A 179 -17.95 20.03 -2.13
N ALA A 180 -18.62 18.99 -1.64
CA ALA A 180 -18.28 18.36 -0.37
C ALA A 180 -16.89 17.69 -0.39
N GLN A 181 -16.52 17.00 -1.48
CA GLN A 181 -15.21 16.38 -1.62
C GLN A 181 -14.09 17.41 -1.76
N GLU A 182 -14.30 18.49 -2.50
CA GLU A 182 -13.31 19.57 -2.62
C GLU A 182 -13.06 20.24 -1.26
N ALA A 183 -14.12 20.54 -0.51
CA ALA A 183 -14.01 21.18 0.79
C ALA A 183 -13.38 20.27 1.85
N ALA A 184 -13.78 18.99 1.88
CA ALA A 184 -13.17 18.00 2.76
C ALA A 184 -11.70 17.73 2.37
N GLY A 185 -11.41 17.67 1.08
CA GLY A 185 -10.07 17.46 0.54
C GLY A 185 -9.11 18.59 0.94
N GLN A 186 -9.59 19.84 0.96
CA GLN A 186 -8.79 20.95 1.48
C GLN A 186 -8.48 20.79 2.97
N ALA A 187 -9.45 20.40 3.79
CA ALA A 187 -9.21 20.16 5.23
C ALA A 187 -8.24 18.99 5.47
N CYS A 188 -8.33 17.93 4.67
CA CYS A 188 -7.41 16.80 4.71
C CYS A 188 -6.00 17.21 4.30
N LEU A 189 -5.85 17.99 3.22
CA LEU A 189 -4.57 18.58 2.80
C LEU A 189 -3.93 19.39 3.94
N ASP A 190 -4.70 20.28 4.58
CA ASP A 190 -4.19 21.13 5.66
C ASP A 190 -3.69 20.27 6.85
N ASP A 191 -4.43 19.23 7.22
CA ASP A 191 -4.05 18.31 8.31
C ASP A 191 -2.82 17.45 7.93
N CYS A 192 -2.71 16.99 6.68
CA CYS A 192 -1.52 16.29 6.18
C CYS A 192 -0.27 17.17 6.26
N ILE A 193 -0.35 18.42 5.80
CA ILE A 193 0.75 19.38 5.87
C ILE A 193 1.14 19.65 7.32
N GLU A 194 0.17 19.95 8.20
CA GLU A 194 0.44 20.24 9.61
C GLU A 194 1.17 19.07 10.28
N MET A 195 0.71 17.84 10.07
CA MET A 195 1.35 16.66 10.65
C MET A 195 2.74 16.41 10.07
N SER A 196 2.92 16.51 8.75
CA SER A 196 4.23 16.35 8.11
C SER A 196 5.25 17.38 8.63
N ASP A 197 4.88 18.66 8.68
CA ASP A 197 5.76 19.73 9.16
C ASP A 197 6.17 19.51 10.62
N CYS A 198 5.24 19.07 11.48
CA CYS A 198 5.55 18.74 12.88
C CYS A 198 6.61 17.64 13.01
N MET A 199 6.64 16.66 12.10
CA MET A 199 7.58 15.53 12.16
C MET A 199 8.92 15.86 11.51
N VAL A 200 8.92 16.72 10.50
CA VAL A 200 10.14 17.35 9.95
C VAL A 200 10.90 18.08 11.06
N GLU A 201 10.21 18.84 11.92
CA GLU A 201 10.84 19.53 13.05
C GLU A 201 11.55 18.59 14.03
N MET A 202 11.06 17.35 14.18
CA MET A 202 11.64 16.32 15.06
C MET A 202 12.72 15.47 14.39
N GLY A 203 12.99 15.71 13.10
CA GLY A 203 14.03 15.00 12.36
C GLY A 203 13.63 13.62 11.87
N ALA A 204 12.34 13.38 11.59
CA ALA A 204 11.93 12.16 10.87
C ALA A 204 12.72 12.01 9.55
N ASP A 205 13.07 10.78 9.17
CA ASP A 205 13.86 10.52 7.94
C ASP A 205 13.01 10.59 6.67
N GLY A 206 11.69 10.52 6.81
CA GLY A 206 10.71 10.53 5.73
C GLY A 206 9.28 10.73 6.22
N ILE A 207 8.36 10.96 5.30
CA ILE A 207 6.91 10.90 5.55
C ILE A 207 6.33 9.76 4.71
N ASP A 208 5.43 8.97 5.29
CA ASP A 208 4.65 7.98 4.57
C ASP A 208 3.17 8.38 4.54
N PHE A 209 2.67 8.67 3.34
CA PHE A 209 1.23 8.76 3.10
C PHE A 209 0.73 7.39 2.64
N ASP A 210 0.21 6.61 3.58
CA ASP A 210 -0.24 5.25 3.31
C ASP A 210 -1.76 5.18 3.04
N THR A 211 -2.20 4.10 2.39
CA THR A 211 -3.59 3.80 2.06
C THR A 211 -4.27 4.98 1.34
N VAL A 212 -3.52 5.59 0.43
CA VAL A 212 -3.93 6.78 -0.33
C VAL A 212 -4.98 6.44 -1.38
N ALA A 213 -5.93 7.36 -1.54
CA ALA A 213 -7.07 7.29 -2.46
C ALA A 213 -8.15 6.27 -2.06
N SER A 214 -8.23 5.91 -0.77
CA SER A 214 -9.21 4.98 -0.22
C SER A 214 -10.65 5.42 -0.44
N THR A 215 -10.88 6.73 -0.48
CA THR A 215 -12.17 7.36 -0.78
C THR A 215 -12.21 8.02 -2.17
N GLY A 216 -11.20 7.75 -3.00
CA GLY A 216 -11.16 8.15 -4.41
C GLY A 216 -10.36 9.40 -4.71
N ASP A 217 -10.68 10.02 -5.85
CA ASP A 217 -9.91 11.09 -6.48
C ASP A 217 -9.82 12.38 -5.67
N GLY A 218 -10.78 12.64 -4.77
CA GLY A 218 -10.73 13.74 -3.80
C GLY A 218 -9.56 13.65 -2.84
N GLU A 219 -9.37 12.48 -2.23
CA GLU A 219 -8.28 12.21 -1.30
C GLU A 219 -6.94 12.19 -2.04
N PHE A 220 -6.89 11.53 -3.20
CA PHE A 220 -5.64 11.46 -3.97
C PHE A 220 -5.13 12.86 -4.39
N HIS A 221 -6.03 13.75 -4.80
CA HIS A 221 -5.68 15.12 -5.13
C HIS A 221 -5.11 15.90 -3.93
N ALA A 222 -5.67 15.72 -2.73
CA ALA A 222 -5.17 16.33 -1.51
C ALA A 222 -3.75 15.81 -1.18
N VAL A 223 -3.54 14.51 -1.27
CA VAL A 223 -2.23 13.88 -0.98
C VAL A 223 -1.16 14.31 -1.96
N LEU A 224 -1.45 14.38 -3.26
CA LEU A 224 -0.47 14.84 -4.26
C LEU A 224 0.01 16.27 -3.94
N LYS A 225 -0.90 17.15 -3.51
CA LYS A 225 -0.54 18.51 -3.07
C LYS A 225 0.26 18.53 -1.76
N ALA A 226 -0.07 17.66 -0.81
CA ALA A 226 0.70 17.53 0.43
C ALA A 226 2.12 17.02 0.14
N CYS A 227 2.26 16.04 -0.76
CA CYS A 227 3.54 15.55 -1.24
C CYS A 227 4.37 16.66 -1.90
N GLU A 228 3.75 17.48 -2.75
CA GLU A 228 4.43 18.64 -3.34
C GLU A 228 4.96 19.61 -2.29
N HIS A 229 4.17 19.91 -1.26
CA HIS A 229 4.59 20.76 -0.15
C HIS A 229 5.81 20.16 0.56
N VAL A 230 5.70 18.92 1.04
CA VAL A 230 6.79 18.27 1.80
C VAL A 230 8.05 18.15 0.94
N ALA A 231 7.94 17.60 -0.26
CA ALA A 231 9.09 17.36 -1.12
C ALA A 231 9.80 18.66 -1.56
N LYS A 232 9.05 19.74 -1.82
CA LYS A 232 9.64 21.02 -2.29
C LYS A 232 10.11 21.92 -1.15
N ASP A 233 9.33 22.02 -0.08
CA ASP A 233 9.54 23.03 0.96
C ASP A 233 10.43 22.53 2.10
N THR A 234 10.41 21.21 2.39
CA THR A 234 11.24 20.60 3.44
C THR A 234 12.39 19.76 2.86
N GLY A 235 12.23 19.24 1.64
CA GLY A 235 13.21 18.36 0.99
C GLY A 235 13.25 16.95 1.55
N LEU A 236 12.30 16.60 2.44
CA LEU A 236 12.20 15.28 3.05
C LEU A 236 11.59 14.28 2.05
N PRO A 237 12.09 13.02 1.96
CA PRO A 237 11.50 12.03 1.07
C PRO A 237 10.08 11.66 1.53
N VAL A 238 9.18 11.49 0.55
CA VAL A 238 7.79 11.10 0.77
C VAL A 238 7.53 9.74 0.11
N GLU A 239 7.07 8.78 0.91
CA GLU A 239 6.48 7.54 0.44
C GLU A 239 4.98 7.71 0.22
N ILE A 240 4.45 7.14 -0.87
CA ILE A 240 3.01 7.11 -1.15
C ILE A 240 2.59 5.67 -1.39
N GLY A 241 1.93 5.07 -0.41
CA GLY A 241 1.28 3.76 -0.50
C GLY A 241 -0.17 3.89 -0.94
N MET A 242 -0.56 3.24 -2.04
CA MET A 242 -1.93 3.31 -2.57
C MET A 242 -2.87 2.31 -1.88
N SER A 243 -4.17 2.64 -1.80
CA SER A 243 -5.19 1.75 -1.19
C SER A 243 -5.81 0.73 -2.16
N ALA A 244 -5.93 1.09 -3.44
CA ALA A 244 -6.53 0.26 -4.48
C ALA A 244 -5.80 0.39 -5.83
N GLU A 245 -5.86 -0.66 -6.66
CA GLU A 245 -5.21 -0.65 -7.98
C GLU A 245 -5.78 0.43 -8.93
N MET A 246 -6.99 0.92 -8.70
CA MET A 246 -7.60 1.96 -9.52
C MET A 246 -8.23 3.04 -8.64
N VAL A 247 -7.92 4.30 -8.94
CA VAL A 247 -8.48 5.45 -8.21
C VAL A 247 -9.96 5.59 -8.52
N LEU A 248 -10.81 5.45 -7.50
CA LEU A 248 -12.25 5.61 -7.65
C LEU A 248 -12.63 7.07 -7.91
N GLY A 249 -13.57 7.30 -8.83
CA GLY A 249 -14.04 8.64 -9.20
C GLY A 249 -15.30 9.07 -8.45
N PHE A 250 -15.22 9.26 -7.13
CA PHE A 250 -16.34 9.83 -6.36
C PHE A 250 -16.59 11.30 -6.76
N HIS A 251 -15.54 12.06 -7.06
CA HIS A 251 -15.66 13.38 -7.67
C HIS A 251 -15.73 13.25 -9.20
N GLY A 252 -14.81 12.46 -9.76
CA GLY A 252 -14.76 12.04 -11.17
C GLY A 252 -14.25 13.11 -12.14
N GLN A 253 -13.79 14.25 -11.63
CA GLN A 253 -13.36 15.42 -12.42
C GLN A 253 -12.14 16.13 -11.86
N LEU A 254 -11.56 15.67 -10.74
CA LEU A 254 -10.35 16.27 -10.22
C LEU A 254 -9.17 15.93 -11.13
N GLU A 255 -8.35 16.94 -11.37
CA GLU A 255 -7.15 16.85 -12.18
C GLU A 255 -5.95 17.29 -11.36
N TYR A 256 -4.83 16.59 -11.55
CA TYR A 256 -3.52 17.02 -11.08
C TYR A 256 -2.66 17.31 -12.32
N ASN A 257 -2.17 18.56 -12.43
CA ASN A 257 -1.43 19.05 -13.60
C ASN A 257 -2.12 18.75 -14.95
N GLY A 258 -3.45 18.88 -15.00
CA GLY A 258 -4.26 18.64 -16.20
C GLY A 258 -4.52 17.16 -16.53
N LYS A 259 -4.13 16.23 -15.66
CA LYS A 259 -4.43 14.79 -15.77
C LYS A 259 -5.54 14.42 -14.80
N ARG A 260 -6.64 13.86 -15.32
CA ARG A 260 -7.75 13.40 -14.48
C ARG A 260 -7.32 12.22 -13.62
N LEU A 261 -7.54 12.33 -12.31
CA LEU A 261 -7.14 11.32 -11.33
C LEU A 261 -8.06 10.10 -11.30
N ALA A 262 -9.37 10.32 -11.43
CA ALA A 262 -10.34 9.24 -11.44
C ALA A 262 -10.10 8.25 -12.59
N GLY A 263 -9.98 6.98 -12.24
CA GLY A 263 -9.77 5.86 -13.16
C GLY A 263 -8.30 5.55 -13.47
N MET A 264 -7.34 6.24 -12.85
CA MET A 264 -5.92 5.95 -13.01
C MET A 264 -5.57 4.57 -12.45
N TRP A 265 -4.86 3.77 -13.24
CA TRP A 265 -4.25 2.49 -12.87
C TRP A 265 -2.83 2.69 -12.30
N PRO A 266 -2.17 1.67 -11.74
CA PRO A 266 -0.96 1.89 -10.92
C PRO A 266 0.19 2.60 -11.64
N HIS A 267 0.43 2.26 -12.91
CA HIS A 267 1.45 2.92 -13.74
C HIS A 267 1.12 4.39 -14.06
N GLU A 268 -0.16 4.78 -14.08
CA GLU A 268 -0.60 6.18 -14.24
C GLU A 268 -0.54 6.94 -12.91
N GLN A 269 -0.87 6.26 -11.80
CA GLN A 269 -0.72 6.79 -10.43
C GLN A 269 0.75 7.13 -10.15
N LEU A 270 1.67 6.22 -10.48
CA LEU A 270 3.12 6.44 -10.36
C LEU A 270 3.56 7.75 -11.03
N GLN A 271 3.09 8.02 -12.25
CA GLN A 271 3.50 9.21 -12.99
C GLN A 271 3.10 10.51 -12.29
N VAL A 272 1.89 10.57 -11.72
CA VAL A 272 1.46 11.77 -10.98
C VAL A 272 2.13 11.87 -9.60
N CYS A 273 2.42 10.75 -8.94
CA CYS A 273 3.21 10.73 -7.71
C CYS A 273 4.65 11.22 -7.96
N GLU A 274 5.32 10.76 -9.02
CA GLU A 274 6.64 11.27 -9.43
C GLU A 274 6.61 12.78 -9.70
N GLU A 275 5.57 13.26 -10.39
CA GLU A 275 5.39 14.69 -10.67
C GLU A 275 5.17 15.51 -9.39
N ALA A 276 4.53 14.93 -8.38
CA ALA A 276 4.36 15.55 -7.07
C ALA A 276 5.66 15.58 -6.24
N GLY A 277 6.69 14.83 -6.61
CA GLY A 277 7.95 14.74 -5.88
C GLY A 277 8.05 13.57 -4.90
N CYS A 278 7.18 12.56 -5.06
CA CYS A 278 7.26 11.30 -4.32
C CYS A 278 8.63 10.65 -4.49
N ALA A 279 9.18 10.11 -3.40
CA ALA A 279 10.49 9.46 -3.36
C ALA A 279 10.40 7.94 -3.40
N ILE A 280 9.31 7.34 -2.90
CA ILE A 280 9.04 5.90 -2.94
C ILE A 280 7.57 5.70 -3.26
N PHE A 281 7.26 4.90 -4.28
CA PHE A 281 5.87 4.64 -4.66
C PHE A 281 5.47 3.20 -4.36
N GLY A 282 4.36 3.04 -3.62
CA GLY A 282 3.78 1.76 -3.28
C GLY A 282 2.52 1.45 -4.10
N PRO A 283 2.65 0.82 -5.29
CA PRO A 283 1.49 0.33 -6.02
C PRO A 283 0.84 -0.82 -5.26
N VAL A 284 -0.47 -0.92 -5.38
CA VAL A 284 -1.26 -1.95 -4.71
C VAL A 284 -2.10 -2.75 -5.70
N SER A 285 -2.37 -3.99 -5.33
CA SER A 285 -3.35 -4.85 -5.99
C SER A 285 -4.11 -5.63 -4.94
N ASN A 286 -5.38 -5.32 -4.74
CA ASN A 286 -6.23 -5.96 -3.74
C ASN A 286 -6.51 -7.43 -4.12
N THR A 287 -6.50 -8.29 -3.12
CA THR A 287 -6.81 -9.71 -3.26
C THR A 287 -8.31 -9.93 -3.41
N ASN A 288 -8.69 -10.64 -4.47
CA ASN A 288 -10.03 -11.18 -4.63
C ASN A 288 -10.14 -12.51 -3.87
N THR A 289 -10.91 -12.50 -2.77
CA THR A 289 -11.10 -13.65 -1.88
C THR A 289 -11.75 -14.86 -2.55
N ARG A 290 -12.43 -14.65 -3.68
CA ARG A 290 -13.08 -15.72 -4.47
C ARG A 290 -12.17 -16.36 -5.52
N LYS A 291 -10.93 -15.87 -5.66
CA LYS A 291 -9.94 -16.35 -6.62
C LYS A 291 -8.80 -17.05 -5.90
N THR A 292 -8.01 -17.85 -6.60
CA THR A 292 -6.85 -18.51 -6.00
C THR A 292 -5.73 -17.49 -5.72
N THR A 293 -4.81 -17.81 -4.80
CA THR A 293 -3.59 -17.02 -4.61
C THR A 293 -2.78 -16.90 -5.92
N PRO A 294 -2.53 -17.98 -6.69
CA PRO A 294 -1.93 -17.88 -8.03
C PRO A 294 -2.57 -16.83 -8.93
N TRP A 295 -3.91 -16.81 -9.04
CA TRP A 295 -4.61 -15.81 -9.84
C TRP A 295 -4.41 -14.39 -9.34
N ASN A 296 -4.52 -14.18 -8.02
CA ASN A 296 -4.29 -12.87 -7.41
C ASN A 296 -2.86 -12.39 -7.60
N LEU A 297 -1.87 -13.29 -7.48
CA LEU A 297 -0.46 -12.99 -7.67
C LEU A 297 -0.16 -12.65 -9.14
N GLY A 298 -0.70 -13.41 -10.11
CA GLY A 298 -0.55 -13.10 -11.54
C GLY A 298 -1.11 -11.71 -11.88
N LYS A 299 -2.26 -11.34 -11.32
CA LYS A 299 -2.84 -10.00 -11.44
C LYS A 299 -1.92 -8.93 -10.85
N ALA A 300 -1.46 -9.13 -9.62
CA ALA A 300 -0.65 -8.17 -8.90
C ALA A 300 0.72 -7.93 -9.57
N LEU A 301 1.42 -8.99 -9.97
CA LEU A 301 2.70 -8.89 -10.68
C LEU A 301 2.59 -8.12 -11.99
N THR A 302 1.48 -8.28 -12.71
CA THR A 302 1.25 -7.56 -13.97
C THR A 302 1.19 -6.05 -13.74
N PHE A 303 0.49 -5.60 -12.70
CA PHE A 303 0.44 -4.18 -12.34
C PHE A 303 1.78 -3.66 -11.84
N VAL A 304 2.43 -4.37 -10.92
CA VAL A 304 3.71 -3.94 -10.33
C VAL A 304 4.80 -3.86 -11.39
N LYS A 305 4.91 -4.86 -12.26
CA LYS A 305 5.88 -4.87 -13.36
C LYS A 305 5.69 -3.68 -14.31
N ALA A 306 4.45 -3.33 -14.63
CA ALA A 306 4.19 -2.15 -15.47
C ALA A 306 4.61 -0.83 -14.79
N CYS A 307 4.57 -0.75 -13.45
CA CYS A 307 5.14 0.39 -12.71
C CYS A 307 6.67 0.38 -12.78
N THR A 308 7.32 -0.74 -12.43
CA THR A 308 8.79 -0.82 -12.36
C THR A 308 9.47 -0.63 -13.71
N GLU A 309 8.81 -0.99 -14.81
CA GLU A 309 9.32 -0.74 -16.17
C GLU A 309 9.48 0.75 -16.52
N ILE A 310 8.69 1.64 -15.90
CA ILE A 310 8.68 3.07 -16.22
C ILE A 310 9.16 3.98 -15.07
N ALA A 311 9.37 3.40 -13.89
CA ALA A 311 9.70 4.14 -12.67
C ALA A 311 11.07 4.82 -12.74
N LYS A 312 11.12 6.02 -12.16
CA LYS A 312 12.35 6.79 -11.89
C LYS A 312 12.67 6.87 -10.40
N ILE A 313 11.76 6.35 -9.58
CA ILE A 313 11.85 6.26 -8.12
C ILE A 313 11.66 4.79 -7.69
N PRO A 314 12.21 4.38 -6.53
CA PRO A 314 11.99 3.05 -5.98
C PRO A 314 10.51 2.66 -5.88
N ILE A 315 10.22 1.40 -6.17
CA ILE A 315 8.88 0.82 -6.11
C ILE A 315 8.80 -0.20 -4.96
N HIS A 316 8.01 0.13 -3.94
CA HIS A 316 7.76 -0.69 -2.75
C HIS A 316 6.30 -1.17 -2.78
N PRO A 317 5.93 -2.17 -3.60
CA PRO A 317 4.54 -2.59 -3.71
C PRO A 317 4.00 -3.08 -2.37
N ASN A 318 2.75 -2.74 -2.07
CA ASN A 318 2.09 -3.19 -0.86
C ASN A 318 1.89 -4.72 -0.90
N VAL A 319 2.64 -5.45 -0.06
CA VAL A 319 2.56 -6.91 0.07
C VAL A 319 2.27 -7.32 1.52
N GLY A 320 1.01 -7.67 1.77
CA GLY A 320 0.52 -7.96 3.12
C GLY A 320 -0.89 -8.51 3.07
N MET A 321 -1.55 -8.64 4.22
CA MET A 321 -2.88 -9.21 4.31
C MET A 321 -3.85 -8.57 3.28
N GLY A 322 -4.31 -9.36 2.31
CA GLY A 322 -5.30 -8.92 1.33
C GLY A 322 -4.76 -8.06 0.18
N VAL A 323 -3.43 -7.92 0.02
CA VAL A 323 -2.81 -7.18 -1.09
C VAL A 323 -1.58 -7.93 -1.64
N GLY A 324 -1.14 -7.58 -2.86
CA GLY A 324 0.08 -8.14 -3.43
C GLY A 324 0.02 -9.65 -3.72
N GLY A 325 -1.18 -10.21 -3.87
CA GLY A 325 -1.43 -11.65 -4.05
C GLY A 325 -1.57 -12.45 -2.75
N VAL A 326 -1.23 -11.85 -1.60
CA VAL A 326 -1.35 -12.50 -0.30
C VAL A 326 -2.83 -12.59 0.10
N PRO A 327 -3.30 -13.74 0.63
CA PRO A 327 -4.68 -13.90 1.08
C PRO A 327 -5.12 -12.88 2.13
N MET A 328 -6.40 -12.54 2.11
CA MET A 328 -7.06 -11.80 3.18
C MET A 328 -7.38 -12.77 4.32
N PHE A 329 -6.45 -12.89 5.26
CA PHE A 329 -6.61 -13.68 6.47
C PHE A 329 -5.73 -13.10 7.58
N GLU A 330 -6.17 -13.13 8.84
CA GLU A 330 -5.47 -12.47 9.95
C GLU A 330 -4.01 -12.93 10.12
N THR A 331 -3.74 -14.19 9.77
CA THR A 331 -2.41 -14.80 9.83
C THR A 331 -2.14 -15.56 8.53
N PRO A 332 -1.86 -14.85 7.41
CA PRO A 332 -1.69 -15.50 6.12
C PRO A 332 -0.60 -16.57 6.20
N ALA A 333 -0.84 -17.70 5.54
CA ALA A 333 0.08 -18.82 5.63
C ALA A 333 1.45 -18.46 5.02
N VAL A 334 2.53 -18.74 5.76
CA VAL A 334 3.91 -18.38 5.38
C VAL A 334 4.32 -18.94 4.00
N ASP A 335 3.72 -20.07 3.59
CA ASP A 335 3.99 -20.68 2.29
C ASP A 335 3.61 -19.78 1.12
N VAL A 336 2.47 -19.09 1.20
CA VAL A 336 2.02 -18.16 0.16
C VAL A 336 2.61 -16.76 0.33
N VAL A 337 2.79 -16.28 1.57
CA VAL A 337 3.40 -14.96 1.81
C VAL A 337 4.79 -14.91 1.18
N THR A 338 5.63 -15.89 1.49
CA THR A 338 7.02 -15.92 1.01
C THR A 338 7.12 -16.07 -0.50
N ARG A 339 6.19 -16.80 -1.14
CA ARG A 339 6.10 -16.88 -2.60
C ARG A 339 5.64 -15.57 -3.24
N CYS A 340 4.66 -14.90 -2.67
CA CYS A 340 4.19 -13.61 -3.19
C CYS A 340 5.33 -12.57 -3.10
N SER A 341 5.96 -12.43 -1.94
CA SER A 341 7.11 -11.53 -1.74
C SER A 341 8.25 -11.83 -2.71
N ALA A 342 8.69 -13.09 -2.81
CA ALA A 342 9.78 -13.45 -3.72
C ALA A 342 9.41 -13.22 -5.20
N ALA A 343 8.16 -13.46 -5.60
CA ALA A 343 7.71 -13.20 -6.96
C ALA A 343 7.67 -11.69 -7.28
N MET A 344 7.29 -10.85 -6.32
CA MET A 344 7.31 -9.39 -6.50
C MET A 344 8.73 -8.87 -6.77
N ILE A 345 9.74 -9.50 -6.18
CA ILE A 345 11.14 -9.17 -6.43
C ILE A 345 11.59 -9.75 -7.78
N GLU A 346 11.43 -11.05 -7.98
CA GLU A 346 12.03 -11.77 -9.12
C GLU A 346 11.35 -11.44 -10.46
N ILE A 347 10.03 -11.24 -10.46
CA ILE A 347 9.24 -10.88 -11.65
C ILE A 347 8.83 -9.42 -11.61
N GLY A 348 8.27 -8.96 -10.48
CA GLY A 348 7.78 -7.59 -10.34
C GLY A 348 8.91 -6.54 -10.37
N LYS A 349 10.15 -6.95 -10.09
CA LYS A 349 11.33 -6.07 -9.99
C LYS A 349 11.17 -4.97 -8.94
N ALA A 350 10.48 -5.29 -7.85
CA ALA A 350 10.34 -4.39 -6.70
C ALA A 350 11.71 -4.04 -6.09
N ASP A 351 11.86 -2.81 -5.61
CA ASP A 351 13.08 -2.30 -4.95
C ASP A 351 13.03 -2.45 -3.42
N GLY A 352 11.81 -2.59 -2.89
CA GLY A 352 11.49 -2.93 -1.52
C GLY A 352 10.11 -3.59 -1.43
N LEU A 353 9.67 -4.01 -0.25
CA LEU A 353 8.36 -4.64 -0.01
C LEU A 353 7.73 -4.19 1.30
#